data_AF-A0A955N0Y8-F1
#
_entry.id   AF-A0A955N0Y8-F1
#
_cell.length_a   1.000
_cell.length_b   1.000
_cell.length_c   1.000
_cell.angle_alpha   90.00
_cell.angle_beta   90.00
_cell.angle_gamma   90.00
#
_symmetry.space_group_name_H-M   'P 1'
#
loop_
_entity.id
_entity.type
_entity.pdbx_description
1 polymer ?
#
loop_
_entity_poly.entity_id
_entity_poly.type
_entity_poly.pdbx_seq_one_letter_code
_entity_poly.pdbx_strand_id
1 'polypeptide(L)'
;MDSTPDPSAFSDLNPGEIPLNNPRYPLLKKLLIIPPVVAGFAILFLIVSGKKEPERAQAGETAKLVRTLPIPKVDYVPRVLGYGTAQPEKTWEAVAEVSGKIVEIHPNLRRGEILREGTLILRIDPTDYELAIAQENANLADASAELANLQVQEENARRLLQIEKESLKVSERQLERETTLLEQGAIPETQFDQTEKTVLSQRNQVQSLENTLNLVPTQREKINAQIQVIEARLKQAQRDVEQSEIRTPFDCRISNNEVEMGEAVTMGQVLARGDGIDVSEVVAQVPIEKMRAVASIPGRPTKPIGPEV
;
A
#
# COMPACT_ATOMS: atom_id res chain seq x y z
N MET A 1 73.91 55.06 41.76
CA MET A 1 74.34 56.42 41.42
C MET A 1 73.05 57.22 41.21
N ASP A 2 72.31 57.62 42.26
CA ASP A 2 72.69 58.31 43.52
C ASP A 2 72.49 59.85 43.39
N SER A 3 72.52 60.57 44.51
CA SER A 3 72.32 62.02 44.67
C SER A 3 70.86 62.54 44.65
N THR A 4 70.33 62.66 45.87
CA THR A 4 69.56 63.81 46.41
C THR A 4 70.22 65.18 46.05
N PRO A 5 69.56 66.37 46.13
CA PRO A 5 68.83 66.82 47.33
C PRO A 5 67.69 67.89 47.19
N ASP A 6 67.18 68.28 48.38
CA ASP A 6 66.58 69.57 48.79
C ASP A 6 67.55 70.77 48.46
N PRO A 7 67.23 72.10 48.59
CA PRO A 7 66.10 72.69 49.33
C PRO A 7 65.48 74.04 48.83
N SER A 8 64.47 74.51 49.59
CA SER A 8 64.22 75.93 49.97
C SER A 8 63.56 76.94 49.01
N ALA A 9 63.27 78.12 49.59
CA ALA A 9 62.61 79.34 49.09
C ALA A 9 61.11 79.26 48.78
N PHE A 10 60.19 80.10 49.31
CA PHE A 10 60.11 81.48 49.86
C PHE A 10 59.21 82.36 48.96
N SER A 11 58.75 83.51 49.50
CA SER A 11 57.95 84.57 48.87
C SER A 11 56.44 84.29 48.65
N ASP A 12 55.51 85.25 48.80
CA ASP A 12 55.59 86.51 49.58
C ASP A 12 54.22 87.15 49.93
N LEU A 13 54.25 88.05 50.92
CA LEU A 13 53.45 89.29 51.12
C LEU A 13 51.91 89.31 50.94
N ASN A 14 51.20 89.60 52.05
CA ASN A 14 50.62 90.93 52.45
C ASN A 14 50.11 91.91 51.34
N PRO A 15 49.18 92.89 51.61
CA PRO A 15 48.76 93.40 52.94
C PRO A 15 47.25 93.78 53.13
N GLY A 16 46.89 94.14 54.38
CA GLY A 16 45.81 95.11 54.67
C GLY A 16 44.94 94.86 55.93
N GLU A 17 43.89 95.67 56.14
CA GLU A 17 43.91 96.90 57.00
C GLU A 17 42.49 97.55 57.11
N ILE A 18 42.18 98.55 57.96
CA ILE A 18 42.95 99.23 59.03
C ILE A 18 42.30 98.90 60.44
N PRO A 19 41.91 99.76 61.45
CA PRO A 19 41.89 99.28 62.86
C PRO A 19 40.70 99.68 63.82
N LEU A 20 40.77 99.17 65.07
CA LEU A 20 40.43 99.80 66.37
C LEU A 20 39.02 100.39 66.69
N ASN A 21 38.45 99.93 67.83
CA ASN A 21 38.22 100.81 69.00
C ASN A 21 38.28 100.05 70.36
N ASN A 22 38.45 100.80 71.45
CA ASN A 22 38.68 100.42 72.86
C ASN A 22 37.36 100.67 73.68
N PRO A 23 37.24 100.52 75.04
CA PRO A 23 38.27 100.16 76.02
C PRO A 23 37.91 99.25 77.24
N ARG A 24 38.98 98.84 77.96
CA ARG A 24 39.10 98.64 79.43
C ARG A 24 38.39 97.46 80.15
N TYR A 25 39.18 96.40 80.41
CA TYR A 25 39.80 96.03 81.72
C TYR A 25 39.11 96.45 83.05
N PRO A 26 39.26 95.73 84.21
CA PRO A 26 40.50 95.00 84.59
C PRO A 26 40.46 93.71 85.50
N LEU A 27 41.46 92.83 85.31
CA LEU A 27 42.36 92.20 86.33
C LEU A 27 41.79 91.28 87.47
N LEU A 28 42.50 90.27 88.04
CA LEU A 28 43.71 89.46 87.71
C LEU A 28 43.88 88.31 88.77
N LYS A 29 44.79 87.34 88.53
CA LYS A 29 45.53 86.51 89.54
C LYS A 29 45.03 85.12 90.02
N LYS A 30 44.10 84.40 89.39
CA LYS A 30 43.97 82.92 89.59
C LYS A 30 43.98 82.05 88.31
N LEU A 31 44.95 82.39 87.46
CA LEU A 31 45.61 81.48 86.52
C LEU A 31 46.30 80.31 87.27
N LEU A 32 46.77 79.31 86.52
CA LEU A 32 47.98 78.49 86.81
C LEU A 32 47.88 77.12 87.53
N ILE A 33 46.71 76.60 87.95
CA ILE A 33 46.64 75.22 88.56
C ILE A 33 45.64 74.28 87.86
N ILE A 34 44.57 74.79 87.27
CA ILE A 34 43.51 73.97 86.66
C ILE A 34 43.94 73.23 85.35
N PRO A 35 44.72 73.82 84.42
CA PRO A 35 44.96 73.20 83.11
C PRO A 35 45.56 71.78 83.09
N PRO A 36 46.58 71.42 83.90
CA PRO A 36 47.19 70.09 83.84
C PRO A 36 46.25 68.96 84.26
N VAL A 37 45.41 69.21 85.27
CA VAL A 37 44.45 68.22 85.79
C VAL A 37 43.34 67.96 84.77
N VAL A 38 42.82 69.03 84.14
CA VAL A 38 41.81 68.93 83.08
C VAL A 38 42.39 68.24 81.83
N ALA A 39 43.64 68.54 81.45
CA ALA A 39 44.30 67.87 80.34
C ALA A 39 44.51 66.35 80.61
N GLY A 40 44.95 65.99 81.82
CA GLY A 40 45.09 64.58 82.22
C GLY A 40 43.76 63.82 82.21
N PHE A 41 42.69 64.42 82.73
CA PHE A 41 41.34 63.83 82.68
C PHE A 41 40.80 63.74 81.25
N ALA A 42 41.04 64.73 80.39
CA ALA A 42 40.61 64.71 79.00
C ALA A 42 41.31 63.60 78.18
N ILE A 43 42.62 63.41 78.38
CA ILE A 43 43.39 62.33 77.74
C ILE A 43 42.91 60.95 78.23
N LEU A 44 42.67 60.79 79.54
CA LEU A 44 42.13 59.56 80.11
C LEU A 44 40.72 59.25 79.57
N PHE A 45 39.85 60.26 79.49
CA PHE A 45 38.49 60.14 78.97
C PHE A 45 38.47 59.77 77.48
N LEU A 46 39.39 60.31 76.67
CA LEU A 46 39.58 59.94 75.26
C LEU A 46 39.99 58.47 75.10
N ILE A 47 40.91 57.98 75.94
CA ILE A 47 41.40 56.59 75.88
C ILE A 47 40.35 55.58 76.39
N VAL A 48 39.57 55.94 77.41
CA VAL A 48 38.51 55.08 77.97
C VAL A 48 37.28 55.04 77.05
N SER A 49 36.84 56.17 76.50
CA SER A 49 35.71 56.22 75.55
C SER A 49 36.04 55.59 74.19
N GLY A 50 37.32 55.39 73.87
CA GLY A 50 37.78 54.81 72.61
C GLY A 50 37.73 53.28 72.51
N LYS A 51 37.43 52.56 73.60
CA LYS A 51 37.41 51.09 73.62
C LYS A 51 35.99 50.53 73.59
N LYS A 52 35.48 50.22 72.40
CA LYS A 52 34.29 49.38 72.23
C LYS A 52 34.49 48.01 72.89
N GLU A 53 33.43 47.50 73.50
CA GLU A 53 33.37 46.11 73.97
C GLU A 53 33.40 45.16 72.76
N PRO A 54 34.05 43.97 72.87
CA PRO A 54 34.09 43.01 71.78
C PRO A 54 32.74 42.30 71.65
N GLU A 55 32.00 42.59 70.59
CA GLU A 55 30.81 41.81 70.21
C GLU A 55 31.20 40.33 70.07
N ARG A 56 30.47 39.46 70.77
CA ARG A 56 30.63 38.01 70.57
C ARG A 56 30.19 37.67 69.16
N ALA A 57 31.15 37.34 68.31
CA ALA A 57 30.90 36.79 66.99
C ALA A 57 30.15 35.45 67.11
N GLN A 58 28.81 35.52 67.12
CA GLN A 58 28.02 34.40 66.63
C GLN A 58 28.43 34.19 65.18
N ALA A 59 28.93 33.00 64.86
CA ALA A 59 29.29 32.64 63.50
C ALA A 59 28.01 32.43 62.67
N GLY A 60 27.35 33.54 62.32
CA GLY A 60 26.32 33.55 61.30
C GLY A 60 26.96 33.14 59.99
N GLU A 61 26.65 31.93 59.52
CA GLU A 61 27.04 31.51 58.18
C GLU A 61 26.53 32.56 57.19
N THR A 62 27.46 33.14 56.42
CA THR A 62 27.10 34.16 55.43
C THR A 62 26.46 33.46 54.24
N ALA A 63 25.16 33.19 54.38
CA ALA A 63 24.29 32.57 53.39
C ALA A 63 24.33 33.39 52.10
N LYS A 64 25.27 33.04 51.23
CA LYS A 64 25.60 33.77 50.02
C LYS A 64 24.39 33.69 49.10
N LEU A 65 23.76 34.84 48.81
CA LEU A 65 22.47 34.90 48.12
C LEU A 65 22.58 34.34 46.69
N VAL A 66 22.32 33.04 46.54
CA VAL A 66 22.31 32.34 45.27
C VAL A 66 20.89 32.33 44.69
N ARG A 67 20.75 32.78 43.44
CA ARG A 67 19.50 32.69 42.71
C ARG A 67 19.31 31.26 42.20
N THR A 68 18.50 30.48 42.89
CA THR A 68 18.04 29.18 42.40
C THR A 68 16.89 29.36 41.40
N LEU A 69 16.72 28.36 40.52
CA LEU A 69 15.51 28.16 39.75
C LEU A 69 14.97 26.76 40.12
N PRO A 70 13.73 26.62 40.63
CA PRO A 70 13.12 25.32 40.79
C PRO A 70 12.82 24.75 39.39
N ILE A 71 13.47 23.63 39.04
CA ILE A 71 13.22 22.94 37.77
C ILE A 71 12.09 21.91 38.03
N PRO A 72 10.85 22.14 37.54
CA PRO A 72 9.82 21.11 37.59
C PRO A 72 10.22 19.93 36.72
N LYS A 73 9.86 18.70 37.12
CA LYS A 73 9.95 17.55 36.22
C LYS A 73 8.90 17.71 35.12
N VAL A 74 9.35 17.85 33.88
CA VAL A 74 8.51 17.92 32.68
C VAL A 74 8.79 16.68 31.83
N ASP A 75 7.74 16.04 31.32
CA ASP A 75 7.86 14.88 30.45
C ASP A 75 8.27 15.33 29.04
N TYR A 76 9.54 15.14 28.71
CA TYR A 76 10.13 15.55 27.44
C TYR A 76 9.91 14.50 26.35
N VAL A 77 9.06 14.83 25.37
CA VAL A 77 8.86 14.03 24.16
C VAL A 77 9.74 14.58 23.04
N PRO A 78 10.82 13.88 22.60
CA PRO A 78 11.64 14.36 21.50
C PRO A 78 10.84 14.34 20.19
N ARG A 79 10.79 15.49 19.52
CA ARG A 79 10.19 15.65 18.19
C ARG A 79 11.29 15.77 17.15
N VAL A 80 11.12 15.10 16.00
CA VAL A 80 11.97 15.25 14.83
C VAL A 80 11.12 15.67 13.64
N LEU A 81 11.52 16.77 13.00
CA LEU A 81 10.92 17.23 11.75
C LEU A 81 11.65 16.57 10.57
N GLY A 82 10.92 15.78 9.79
CA GLY A 82 11.30 15.33 8.45
C GLY A 82 10.42 16.00 7.40
N TYR A 83 10.84 15.92 6.13
CA TYR A 83 10.05 16.42 5.00
C TYR A 83 9.76 15.26 4.04
N GLY A 84 8.54 15.21 3.50
CA GLY A 84 8.10 14.14 2.60
C GLY A 84 7.10 14.66 1.59
N THR A 85 6.90 13.88 0.52
CA THR A 85 5.79 14.09 -0.41
C THR A 85 4.61 13.20 0.00
N ALA A 86 3.40 13.74 -0.13
CA ALA A 86 2.19 12.92 -0.07
C ALA A 86 2.04 12.16 -1.40
N GLN A 87 1.79 10.86 -1.33
CA GLN A 87 1.61 9.97 -2.47
C GLN A 87 0.37 9.10 -2.23
N PRO A 88 -0.40 8.72 -3.26
CA PRO A 88 -1.56 7.86 -3.08
C PRO A 88 -1.12 6.45 -2.65
N GLU A 89 -1.88 5.80 -1.77
CA GLU A 89 -1.65 4.40 -1.39
C GLU A 89 -1.75 3.46 -2.61
N LYS A 90 -2.64 3.79 -3.56
CA LYS A 90 -2.92 3.00 -4.76
C LYS A 90 -2.81 3.87 -6.01
N THR A 91 -2.04 3.42 -6.98
CA THR A 91 -2.08 3.91 -8.37
C THR A 91 -2.70 2.81 -9.24
N TRP A 92 -3.56 3.17 -10.19
CA TRP A 92 -4.01 2.31 -11.27
C TRP A 92 -3.58 2.89 -12.62
N GLU A 93 -3.12 2.03 -13.52
CA GLU A 93 -2.79 2.34 -14.90
C GLU A 93 -3.71 1.52 -15.80
N ALA A 94 -4.48 2.20 -16.65
CA ALA A 94 -5.43 1.61 -17.57
C ALA A 94 -4.66 1.14 -18.81
N VAL A 95 -4.38 -0.15 -18.88
CA VAL A 95 -3.65 -0.78 -19.99
C VAL A 95 -4.64 -1.40 -20.97
N ALA A 96 -4.39 -1.25 -22.28
CA ALA A 96 -5.14 -1.93 -23.32
C ALA A 96 -4.85 -3.45 -23.29
N GLU A 97 -5.82 -4.27 -22.87
CA GLU A 97 -5.71 -5.74 -22.98
C GLU A 97 -6.05 -6.26 -24.39
N VAL A 98 -6.78 -5.46 -25.18
CA VAL A 98 -7.15 -5.72 -26.58
C VAL A 98 -6.75 -4.56 -27.49
N SER A 99 -6.75 -4.77 -28.82
CA SER A 99 -6.27 -3.79 -29.81
C SER A 99 -7.36 -3.39 -30.80
N GLY A 100 -7.64 -2.10 -30.90
CA GLY A 100 -8.70 -1.58 -31.78
C GLY A 100 -8.72 -0.06 -31.79
N LYS A 101 -9.83 0.55 -32.23
CA LYS A 101 -10.02 2.00 -32.19
C LYS A 101 -10.83 2.43 -30.99
N ILE A 102 -10.54 3.57 -30.39
CA ILE A 102 -11.35 4.10 -29.29
C ILE A 102 -12.63 4.71 -29.88
N VAL A 103 -13.77 4.07 -29.62
CA VAL A 103 -15.10 4.50 -30.11
C VAL A 103 -15.85 5.38 -29.12
N GLU A 104 -15.51 5.30 -27.83
CA GLU A 104 -16.14 6.09 -26.77
C GLU A 104 -15.11 6.50 -25.71
N ILE A 105 -15.23 7.74 -25.22
CA ILE A 105 -14.46 8.28 -24.09
C ILE A 105 -15.42 9.00 -23.15
N HIS A 106 -15.33 8.71 -21.85
CA HIS A 106 -16.14 9.33 -20.82
C HIS A 106 -15.88 10.85 -20.74
N PRO A 107 -16.91 11.72 -20.68
CA PRO A 107 -16.72 13.19 -20.74
C PRO A 107 -15.79 13.76 -19.66
N ASN A 108 -15.68 13.08 -18.51
CA ASN A 108 -14.84 13.46 -17.37
C ASN A 108 -13.51 12.68 -17.31
N LEU A 109 -13.08 11.99 -18.37
CA LEU A 109 -11.72 11.46 -18.48
C LEU A 109 -10.75 12.62 -18.74
N ARG A 110 -10.44 13.39 -17.69
CA ARG A 110 -9.59 14.59 -17.76
C ARG A 110 -8.71 14.67 -16.51
N ARG A 111 -7.45 15.10 -16.67
CA ARG A 111 -6.54 15.29 -15.53
C ARG A 111 -7.18 16.20 -14.46
N GLY A 112 -7.30 15.68 -13.24
CA GLY A 112 -7.87 16.35 -12.07
C GLY A 112 -9.28 15.89 -11.69
N GLU A 113 -10.04 15.31 -12.61
CA GLU A 113 -11.39 14.80 -12.34
C GLU A 113 -11.38 13.53 -11.50
N ILE A 114 -12.46 13.31 -10.73
CA ILE A 114 -12.65 12.11 -9.91
C ILE A 114 -13.75 11.24 -10.54
N LEU A 115 -13.42 9.96 -10.75
CA LEU A 115 -14.35 8.93 -11.22
C LEU A 115 -14.55 7.89 -10.11
N ARG A 116 -15.77 7.38 -9.97
CA ARG A 116 -16.10 6.33 -9.00
C ARG A 116 -15.76 4.95 -9.52
N GLU A 117 -15.63 3.96 -8.65
CA GLU A 117 -15.54 2.54 -8.99
C GLU A 117 -16.60 2.10 -10.03
N GLY A 118 -16.22 1.23 -10.97
CA GLY A 118 -17.10 0.67 -12.01
C GLY A 118 -17.46 1.60 -13.18
N THR A 119 -17.08 2.88 -13.12
CA THR A 119 -17.31 3.87 -14.18
C THR A 119 -16.59 3.45 -15.47
N LEU A 120 -17.32 3.34 -16.58
CA LEU A 120 -16.74 3.15 -17.91
C LEU A 120 -15.96 4.41 -18.30
N ILE A 121 -14.66 4.26 -18.56
CA ILE A 121 -13.74 5.35 -18.89
C ILE A 121 -13.63 5.52 -20.41
N LEU A 122 -13.45 4.41 -21.13
CA LEU A 122 -13.37 4.38 -22.57
C LEU A 122 -13.78 3.01 -23.08
N ARG A 123 -14.13 2.94 -24.36
CA ARG A 123 -14.43 1.68 -25.05
C ARG A 123 -13.65 1.58 -26.35
N ILE A 124 -12.97 0.45 -26.52
CA ILE A 124 -12.35 0.02 -27.77
C ILE A 124 -13.44 -0.61 -28.65
N ASP A 125 -13.34 -0.46 -29.97
CA ASP A 125 -14.28 -0.99 -30.95
C ASP A 125 -14.50 -2.51 -30.76
N PRO A 126 -15.69 -2.97 -30.35
CA PRO A 126 -15.93 -4.39 -30.07
C PRO A 126 -16.25 -5.20 -31.34
N THR A 127 -16.42 -4.55 -32.50
CA THR A 127 -17.05 -5.16 -33.70
C THR A 127 -16.35 -6.45 -34.16
N ASP A 128 -15.01 -6.47 -34.21
CA ASP A 128 -14.26 -7.66 -34.62
C ASP A 128 -14.35 -8.81 -33.59
N TYR A 129 -14.49 -8.47 -32.31
CA TYR A 129 -14.63 -9.43 -31.21
C TYR A 129 -16.07 -9.99 -31.11
N GLU A 130 -17.09 -9.16 -31.34
CA GLU A 130 -18.48 -9.59 -31.50
C GLU A 130 -18.64 -10.55 -32.69
N LEU A 131 -17.95 -10.28 -33.80
CA LEU A 131 -17.91 -11.19 -34.95
C LEU A 131 -17.24 -12.53 -34.62
N ALA A 132 -16.18 -12.53 -33.80
CA ALA A 132 -15.56 -13.76 -33.30
C ALA A 132 -16.51 -14.57 -32.40
N ILE A 133 -17.27 -13.91 -31.53
CA ILE A 133 -18.34 -14.54 -30.73
C ILE A 133 -19.40 -15.16 -31.66
N ALA A 134 -19.83 -14.46 -32.72
CA ALA A 134 -20.80 -14.98 -33.67
C ALA A 134 -20.26 -16.22 -34.43
N GLN A 135 -18.99 -16.22 -34.83
CA GLN A 135 -18.36 -17.36 -35.51
C GLN A 135 -18.20 -18.58 -34.61
N GLU A 136 -17.74 -18.43 -33.37
CA GLU A 136 -17.59 -19.58 -32.46
C GLU A 136 -18.95 -20.11 -31.96
N ASN A 137 -19.99 -19.26 -31.88
CA ASN A 137 -21.38 -19.74 -31.69
C ASN A 137 -21.88 -20.59 -32.87
N ALA A 138 -21.55 -20.22 -34.12
CA ALA A 138 -21.88 -21.05 -35.29
C ALA A 138 -21.12 -22.39 -35.26
N ASN A 139 -19.82 -22.36 -34.97
CA ASN A 139 -19.00 -23.56 -34.80
C ASN A 139 -19.58 -24.50 -33.72
N LEU A 140 -20.08 -23.94 -32.61
CA LEU A 140 -20.68 -24.69 -31.51
C LEU A 140 -22.02 -25.33 -31.92
N ALA A 141 -22.83 -24.62 -32.70
CA ALA A 141 -24.09 -25.15 -33.25
C ALA A 141 -23.84 -26.32 -34.22
N ASP A 142 -22.86 -26.20 -35.12
CA ASP A 142 -22.47 -27.25 -36.06
C ASP A 142 -21.94 -28.51 -35.33
N ALA A 143 -21.04 -28.34 -34.36
CA ALA A 143 -20.51 -29.45 -33.56
C ALA A 143 -21.60 -30.12 -32.69
N SER A 144 -22.55 -29.33 -32.16
CA SER A 144 -23.71 -29.85 -31.44
C SER A 144 -24.66 -30.65 -32.36
N ALA A 145 -24.81 -30.22 -33.61
CA ALA A 145 -25.56 -30.97 -34.62
C ALA A 145 -24.84 -32.27 -35.04
N GLU A 146 -23.51 -32.27 -35.17
CA GLU A 146 -22.72 -33.49 -35.40
C GLU A 146 -22.93 -34.51 -34.24
N LEU A 147 -22.88 -34.05 -32.99
CA LEU A 147 -23.14 -34.87 -31.81
C LEU A 147 -24.57 -35.45 -31.80
N ALA A 148 -25.58 -34.65 -32.11
CA ALA A 148 -26.98 -35.11 -32.18
C ALA A 148 -27.19 -36.13 -33.31
N ASN A 149 -26.57 -35.92 -34.48
CA ASN A 149 -26.60 -36.88 -35.58
C ASN A 149 -25.95 -38.23 -35.18
N LEU A 150 -24.82 -38.20 -34.46
CA LEU A 150 -24.18 -39.42 -33.96
C LEU A 150 -25.07 -40.17 -32.95
N GLN A 151 -25.78 -39.46 -32.07
CA GLN A 151 -26.73 -40.07 -31.12
C GLN A 151 -27.88 -40.79 -31.84
N VAL A 152 -28.45 -40.18 -32.89
CA VAL A 152 -29.51 -40.80 -33.70
C VAL A 152 -28.98 -42.01 -34.49
N GLN A 153 -27.77 -41.93 -35.04
CA GLN A 153 -27.11 -43.07 -35.69
C GLN A 153 -26.86 -44.22 -34.71
N GLU A 154 -26.43 -43.93 -33.50
CA GLU A 154 -26.24 -44.91 -32.43
C GLU A 154 -27.55 -45.60 -32.03
N GLU A 155 -28.64 -44.84 -31.82
CA GLU A 155 -29.96 -45.42 -31.51
C GLU A 155 -30.43 -46.35 -32.64
N ASN A 156 -30.29 -45.92 -33.90
CA ASN A 156 -30.63 -46.73 -35.07
C ASN A 156 -29.79 -48.03 -35.14
N ALA A 157 -28.49 -47.94 -34.95
CA ALA A 157 -27.60 -49.11 -34.95
C ALA A 157 -27.88 -50.06 -33.77
N ARG A 158 -28.22 -49.55 -32.58
CA ARG A 158 -28.64 -50.36 -31.42
C ARG A 158 -29.96 -51.09 -31.69
N ARG A 159 -30.95 -50.41 -32.28
CA ARG A 159 -32.25 -51.02 -32.66
C ARG A 159 -32.08 -52.10 -33.72
N LEU A 160 -31.24 -51.85 -34.73
CA LEU A 160 -30.91 -52.85 -35.76
C LEU A 160 -30.17 -54.07 -35.15
N LEU A 161 -29.17 -53.84 -34.30
CA LEU A 161 -28.46 -54.92 -33.60
C LEU A 161 -29.40 -55.82 -32.78
N GLN A 162 -30.43 -55.25 -32.14
CA GLN A 162 -31.44 -56.02 -31.42
C GLN A 162 -32.24 -56.94 -32.35
N ILE A 163 -32.63 -56.45 -33.53
CA ILE A 163 -33.34 -57.23 -34.56
C ILE A 163 -32.45 -58.36 -35.07
N GLU A 164 -31.20 -58.07 -35.44
CA GLU A 164 -30.28 -59.08 -35.97
C GLU A 164 -29.89 -60.15 -34.93
N LYS A 165 -29.90 -59.81 -33.64
CA LYS A 165 -29.70 -60.79 -32.55
C LYS A 165 -30.88 -61.73 -32.35
N GLU A 166 -32.12 -61.25 -32.44
CA GLU A 166 -33.28 -62.15 -32.40
C GLU A 166 -33.41 -62.97 -33.71
N SER A 167 -32.99 -62.42 -34.86
CA SER A 167 -32.85 -63.17 -36.12
C SER A 167 -31.82 -64.30 -35.99
N LEU A 168 -30.61 -64.00 -35.50
CA LEU A 168 -29.56 -64.98 -35.21
C LEU A 168 -30.07 -66.12 -34.31
N LYS A 169 -30.75 -65.78 -33.22
CA LYS A 169 -31.35 -66.72 -32.27
C LYS A 169 -32.46 -67.58 -32.86
N VAL A 170 -33.17 -67.12 -33.90
CA VAL A 170 -34.11 -67.95 -34.68
C VAL A 170 -33.36 -68.92 -35.59
N SER A 171 -32.32 -68.44 -36.28
CA SER A 171 -31.46 -69.26 -37.15
C SER A 171 -30.68 -70.33 -36.38
N GLU A 172 -30.11 -70.00 -35.22
CA GLU A 172 -29.38 -70.93 -34.34
C GLU A 172 -30.28 -72.07 -33.84
N ARG A 173 -31.54 -71.77 -33.50
CA ARG A 173 -32.55 -72.80 -33.18
C ARG A 173 -32.95 -73.67 -34.37
N GLN A 174 -32.84 -73.17 -35.60
CA GLN A 174 -33.07 -73.99 -36.81
C GLN A 174 -31.89 -74.92 -37.04
N LEU A 175 -30.66 -74.41 -36.92
CA LEU A 175 -29.45 -75.22 -36.97
C LEU A 175 -29.46 -76.32 -35.90
N GLU A 176 -29.81 -76.00 -34.65
CA GLU A 176 -29.95 -76.96 -33.54
C GLU A 176 -30.92 -78.11 -33.88
N ARG A 177 -32.10 -77.80 -34.45
CA ARG A 177 -33.05 -78.82 -34.94
C ARG A 177 -32.48 -79.66 -36.07
N GLU A 178 -31.78 -79.03 -37.01
CA GLU A 178 -31.19 -79.73 -38.17
C GLU A 178 -30.01 -80.61 -37.77
N THR A 179 -29.19 -80.22 -36.76
CA THR A 179 -28.17 -81.10 -36.16
C THR A 179 -28.81 -82.40 -35.68
N THR A 180 -29.87 -82.32 -34.86
CA THR A 180 -30.57 -83.51 -34.33
C THR A 180 -31.22 -84.35 -35.43
N LEU A 181 -31.65 -83.75 -36.54
CA LEU A 181 -32.18 -84.49 -37.69
C LEU A 181 -31.08 -85.12 -38.55
N LEU A 182 -29.91 -84.51 -38.66
CA LEU A 182 -28.74 -85.06 -39.35
C LEU A 182 -28.18 -86.28 -38.58
N GLU A 183 -28.09 -86.19 -37.25
CA GLU A 183 -27.75 -87.31 -36.36
C GLU A 183 -28.71 -88.50 -36.51
N GLN A 184 -29.97 -88.24 -36.84
CA GLN A 184 -31.00 -89.25 -37.12
C GLN A 184 -31.03 -89.73 -38.58
N GLY A 185 -30.16 -89.20 -39.44
CA GLY A 185 -30.12 -89.51 -40.88
C GLY A 185 -31.35 -89.01 -41.67
N ALA A 186 -32.09 -88.04 -41.14
CA ALA A 186 -33.36 -87.57 -41.67
C ALA A 186 -33.24 -86.40 -42.68
N ILE A 187 -32.06 -85.78 -42.81
CA ILE A 187 -31.77 -84.71 -43.78
C ILE A 187 -30.43 -84.94 -44.50
N PRO A 188 -30.22 -84.38 -45.71
CA PRO A 188 -28.92 -84.42 -46.39
C PRO A 188 -27.89 -83.48 -45.75
N GLU A 189 -26.62 -83.90 -45.72
CA GLU A 189 -25.48 -83.05 -45.30
C GLU A 189 -25.48 -81.69 -46.02
N THR A 190 -25.71 -81.69 -47.34
CA THR A 190 -25.73 -80.47 -48.16
C THR A 190 -26.81 -79.46 -47.79
N GLN A 191 -27.84 -79.86 -47.02
CA GLN A 191 -28.87 -78.97 -46.50
C GLN A 191 -28.47 -78.37 -45.14
N PHE A 192 -27.92 -79.19 -44.24
CA PHE A 192 -27.29 -78.72 -43.00
C PHE A 192 -26.19 -77.67 -43.29
N ASP A 193 -25.36 -77.95 -44.28
CA ASP A 193 -24.33 -77.08 -44.84
C ASP A 193 -24.84 -75.69 -45.28
N GLN A 194 -26.12 -75.57 -45.67
CA GLN A 194 -26.73 -74.30 -46.08
C GLN A 194 -27.24 -73.53 -44.86
N THR A 195 -27.81 -74.23 -43.89
CA THR A 195 -28.27 -73.66 -42.62
C THR A 195 -27.09 -73.17 -41.76
N GLU A 196 -25.97 -73.90 -41.71
CA GLU A 196 -24.75 -73.43 -41.03
C GLU A 196 -24.21 -72.14 -41.68
N LYS A 197 -24.06 -72.12 -43.02
CA LYS A 197 -23.63 -70.92 -43.76
C LYS A 197 -24.57 -69.73 -43.53
N THR A 198 -25.87 -69.99 -43.40
CA THR A 198 -26.87 -68.97 -43.04
C THR A 198 -26.60 -68.40 -41.64
N VAL A 199 -26.45 -69.25 -40.61
CA VAL A 199 -26.11 -68.83 -39.23
C VAL A 199 -24.79 -68.07 -39.17
N LEU A 200 -23.75 -68.52 -39.88
CA LEU A 200 -22.47 -67.83 -39.94
C LEU A 200 -22.60 -66.45 -40.60
N SER A 201 -23.40 -66.30 -41.66
CA SER A 201 -23.66 -64.99 -42.27
C SER A 201 -24.40 -64.03 -41.33
N GLN A 202 -25.41 -64.53 -40.61
CA GLN A 202 -26.19 -63.77 -39.63
C GLN A 202 -25.33 -63.36 -38.41
N ARG A 203 -24.43 -64.24 -37.95
CA ARG A 203 -23.47 -63.95 -36.89
C ARG A 203 -22.45 -62.88 -37.31
N ASN A 204 -22.00 -62.91 -38.57
CA ASN A 204 -21.12 -61.88 -39.13
C ASN A 204 -21.81 -60.50 -39.22
N GLN A 205 -23.12 -60.45 -39.49
CA GLN A 205 -23.91 -59.21 -39.46
C GLN A 205 -24.00 -58.64 -38.03
N VAL A 206 -24.34 -59.47 -37.05
CA VAL A 206 -24.35 -59.07 -35.62
C VAL A 206 -22.97 -58.53 -35.20
N GLN A 207 -21.89 -59.24 -35.52
CA GLN A 207 -20.52 -58.83 -35.18
C GLN A 207 -20.11 -57.51 -35.84
N SER A 208 -20.53 -57.24 -37.08
CA SER A 208 -20.19 -55.99 -37.77
C SER A 208 -20.91 -54.76 -37.17
N LEU A 209 -22.16 -54.94 -36.73
CA LEU A 209 -22.92 -53.92 -36.01
C LEU A 209 -22.34 -53.65 -34.61
N GLU A 210 -21.92 -54.69 -33.88
CA GLU A 210 -21.21 -54.53 -32.61
C GLU A 210 -19.87 -53.79 -32.80
N ASN A 211 -19.08 -54.17 -33.82
CA ASN A 211 -17.84 -53.46 -34.15
C ASN A 211 -18.07 -51.98 -34.48
N THR A 212 -19.18 -51.66 -35.17
CA THR A 212 -19.56 -50.27 -35.45
C THR A 212 -19.93 -49.51 -34.18
N LEU A 213 -20.76 -50.11 -33.32
CA LEU A 213 -21.17 -49.51 -32.05
C LEU A 213 -20.00 -49.33 -31.06
N ASN A 214 -19.00 -50.23 -31.08
CA ASN A 214 -17.78 -50.11 -30.29
C ASN A 214 -16.91 -48.89 -30.67
N LEU A 215 -17.09 -48.31 -31.87
CA LEU A 215 -16.38 -47.10 -32.30
C LEU A 215 -17.12 -45.80 -31.91
N VAL A 216 -18.44 -45.87 -31.66
CA VAL A 216 -19.25 -44.68 -31.31
C VAL A 216 -18.76 -43.96 -30.05
N PRO A 217 -18.32 -44.62 -28.96
CA PRO A 217 -17.72 -43.92 -27.81
C PRO A 217 -16.55 -43.02 -28.19
N THR A 218 -15.61 -43.51 -29.00
CA THR A 218 -14.44 -42.74 -29.45
C THR A 218 -14.81 -41.60 -30.40
N GLN A 219 -15.81 -41.80 -31.27
CA GLN A 219 -16.36 -40.73 -32.12
C GLN A 219 -17.03 -39.64 -31.26
N ARG A 220 -17.81 -40.02 -30.25
CA ARG A 220 -18.47 -39.09 -29.32
C ARG A 220 -17.45 -38.33 -28.48
N GLU A 221 -16.41 -39.00 -28.00
CA GLU A 221 -15.30 -38.37 -27.25
C GLU A 221 -14.56 -37.33 -28.12
N LYS A 222 -14.27 -37.65 -29.38
CA LYS A 222 -13.70 -36.69 -30.35
C LYS A 222 -14.59 -35.45 -30.52
N ILE A 223 -15.90 -35.62 -30.74
CA ILE A 223 -16.83 -34.49 -30.92
C ILE A 223 -16.95 -33.68 -29.62
N ASN A 224 -17.03 -34.32 -28.46
CA ASN A 224 -17.07 -33.64 -27.16
C ASN A 224 -15.78 -32.83 -26.90
N ALA A 225 -14.61 -33.36 -27.24
CA ALA A 225 -13.34 -32.63 -27.15
C ALA A 225 -13.30 -31.43 -28.11
N GLN A 226 -13.87 -31.57 -29.32
CA GLN A 226 -14.00 -30.49 -30.28
C GLN A 226 -14.96 -29.39 -29.77
N ILE A 227 -16.08 -29.76 -29.15
CA ILE A 227 -17.00 -28.83 -28.46
C ILE A 227 -16.28 -28.07 -27.35
N GLN A 228 -15.53 -28.75 -26.48
CA GLN A 228 -14.77 -28.10 -25.40
C GLN A 228 -13.73 -27.09 -25.92
N VAL A 229 -13.08 -27.37 -27.06
CA VAL A 229 -12.17 -26.42 -27.72
C VAL A 229 -12.92 -25.21 -28.26
N ILE A 230 -14.13 -25.38 -28.80
CA ILE A 230 -14.97 -24.28 -29.29
C ILE A 230 -15.50 -23.44 -28.12
N GLU A 231 -16.02 -24.07 -27.06
CA GLU A 231 -16.45 -23.39 -25.82
C GLU A 231 -15.32 -22.55 -25.20
N ALA A 232 -14.08 -23.06 -25.20
CA ALA A 232 -12.92 -22.33 -24.71
C ALA A 232 -12.58 -21.09 -25.57
N ARG A 233 -12.79 -21.15 -26.89
CA ARG A 233 -12.60 -20.01 -27.80
C ARG A 233 -13.73 -18.99 -27.70
N LEU A 234 -14.98 -19.45 -27.65
CA LEU A 234 -16.15 -18.61 -27.40
C LEU A 234 -15.98 -17.82 -26.10
N LYS A 235 -15.50 -18.47 -25.04
CA LYS A 235 -15.17 -17.81 -23.77
C LYS A 235 -13.97 -16.86 -23.86
N GLN A 236 -13.03 -17.07 -24.79
CA GLN A 236 -11.98 -16.09 -25.04
C GLN A 236 -12.54 -14.86 -25.74
N ALA A 237 -13.27 -15.03 -26.84
CA ALA A 237 -13.88 -13.92 -27.58
C ALA A 237 -14.86 -13.09 -26.72
N GLN A 238 -15.58 -13.74 -25.80
CA GLN A 238 -16.38 -13.05 -24.77
C GLN A 238 -15.53 -12.16 -23.86
N ARG A 239 -14.38 -12.65 -23.38
CA ARG A 239 -13.46 -11.83 -22.57
C ARG A 239 -12.76 -10.75 -23.38
N ASP A 240 -12.49 -10.97 -24.67
CA ASP A 240 -11.92 -9.95 -25.54
C ASP A 240 -12.92 -8.77 -25.70
N VAL A 241 -14.23 -9.04 -25.76
CA VAL A 241 -15.28 -8.00 -25.66
C VAL A 241 -15.31 -7.35 -24.27
N GLU A 242 -15.28 -8.11 -23.16
CA GLU A 242 -15.23 -7.54 -21.81
C GLU A 242 -14.01 -6.62 -21.61
N GLN A 243 -12.85 -7.01 -22.14
CA GLN A 243 -11.59 -6.24 -22.12
C GLN A 243 -11.61 -5.00 -23.02
N SER A 244 -12.56 -4.89 -23.95
CA SER A 244 -12.78 -3.65 -24.73
C SER A 244 -13.41 -2.52 -23.89
N GLU A 245 -14.07 -2.85 -22.76
CA GLU A 245 -14.69 -1.89 -21.84
C GLU A 245 -13.80 -1.61 -20.62
N ILE A 246 -13.06 -0.50 -20.67
CA ILE A 246 -12.11 -0.16 -19.61
C ILE A 246 -12.79 0.66 -18.53
N ARG A 247 -12.83 0.10 -17.31
CA ARG A 247 -13.57 0.60 -16.15
C ARG A 247 -12.64 0.88 -14.97
N THR A 248 -13.01 1.83 -14.11
CA THR A 248 -12.30 2.13 -12.85
C THR A 248 -12.40 0.96 -11.85
N PRO A 249 -11.29 0.50 -11.26
CA PRO A 249 -11.28 -0.57 -10.25
C PRO A 249 -11.53 -0.08 -8.81
N PHE A 250 -11.52 1.24 -8.57
CA PHE A 250 -11.83 1.91 -7.30
C PHE A 250 -12.09 3.40 -7.55
N ASP A 251 -12.55 4.15 -6.53
CA ASP A 251 -12.70 5.61 -6.59
C ASP A 251 -11.33 6.29 -6.78
N CYS A 252 -11.11 6.89 -7.95
CA CYS A 252 -9.80 7.40 -8.36
C CYS A 252 -9.89 8.79 -9.02
N ARG A 253 -8.83 9.58 -8.86
CA ARG A 253 -8.63 10.85 -9.55
C ARG A 253 -7.72 10.63 -10.75
N ILE A 254 -8.16 11.06 -11.94
CA ILE A 254 -7.38 10.94 -13.16
C ILE A 254 -6.16 11.86 -13.11
N SER A 255 -4.97 11.29 -13.24
CA SER A 255 -3.69 12.00 -13.21
C SER A 255 -3.06 12.11 -14.60
N ASN A 256 -3.32 11.16 -15.49
CA ASN A 256 -3.05 11.33 -16.93
C ASN A 256 -4.11 10.65 -17.81
N ASN A 257 -4.31 11.21 -19.01
CA ASN A 257 -4.98 10.56 -20.13
C ASN A 257 -4.04 10.70 -21.34
N GLU A 258 -3.82 9.60 -22.06
CA GLU A 258 -2.75 9.49 -23.07
C GLU A 258 -3.30 9.19 -24.48
N VAL A 259 -4.63 9.17 -24.64
CA VAL A 259 -5.32 8.81 -25.89
C VAL A 259 -6.54 9.68 -26.19
N GLU A 260 -6.87 9.79 -27.48
CA GLU A 260 -8.02 10.54 -28.02
C GLU A 260 -9.05 9.66 -28.76
N MET A 261 -10.24 10.21 -29.02
CA MET A 261 -11.33 9.48 -29.69
C MET A 261 -11.00 9.22 -31.16
N GLY A 262 -11.18 7.98 -31.62
CA GLY A 262 -10.83 7.53 -32.97
C GLY A 262 -9.36 7.11 -33.13
N GLU A 263 -8.52 7.26 -32.10
CA GLU A 263 -7.16 6.73 -32.07
C GLU A 263 -7.17 5.19 -32.07
N ALA A 264 -6.16 4.59 -32.70
CA ALA A 264 -5.97 3.14 -32.74
C ALA A 264 -4.91 2.71 -31.71
N VAL A 265 -5.29 1.81 -30.80
CA VAL A 265 -4.46 1.39 -29.65
C VAL A 265 -3.98 -0.05 -29.79
N THR A 266 -2.78 -0.32 -29.28
CA THR A 266 -2.16 -1.66 -29.28
C THR A 266 -2.22 -2.31 -27.90
N MET A 267 -2.35 -3.64 -27.86
CA MET A 267 -2.24 -4.41 -26.62
C MET A 267 -0.95 -4.05 -25.84
N GLY A 268 -1.09 -3.77 -24.56
CA GLY A 268 0.00 -3.31 -23.68
C GLY A 268 0.22 -1.79 -23.63
N GLN A 269 -0.50 -0.99 -24.42
CA GLN A 269 -0.44 0.47 -24.36
C GLN A 269 -1.16 1.00 -23.10
N VAL A 270 -0.53 1.96 -22.41
CA VAL A 270 -1.19 2.73 -21.33
C VAL A 270 -2.09 3.80 -21.95
N LEU A 271 -3.31 3.92 -21.43
CA LEU A 271 -4.36 4.79 -21.97
C LEU A 271 -4.72 5.93 -21.00
N ALA A 272 -4.71 5.62 -19.70
CA ALA A 272 -4.97 6.56 -18.62
C ALA A 272 -4.29 6.10 -17.33
N ARG A 273 -4.12 7.03 -16.37
CA ARG A 273 -3.61 6.75 -15.03
C ARG A 273 -4.49 7.44 -13.98
N GLY A 274 -4.90 6.68 -12.97
CA GLY A 274 -5.75 7.15 -11.87
C GLY A 274 -5.12 6.88 -10.50
N ASP A 275 -5.11 7.89 -9.64
CA ASP A 275 -4.59 7.80 -8.27
C ASP A 275 -5.76 7.65 -7.28
N GLY A 276 -5.65 6.72 -6.32
CA GLY A 276 -6.69 6.48 -5.32
C GLY A 276 -6.84 7.65 -4.34
N ILE A 277 -8.09 7.93 -3.93
CA ILE A 277 -8.41 9.10 -3.09
C ILE A 277 -8.57 8.81 -1.59
N ASP A 278 -8.75 7.54 -1.19
CA ASP A 278 -9.06 7.15 0.19
C ASP A 278 -7.91 7.41 1.19
N VAL A 279 -6.69 7.08 0.77
CA VAL A 279 -5.49 7.07 1.63
C VAL A 279 -4.32 7.67 0.87
N SER A 280 -3.61 8.60 1.53
CA SER A 280 -2.34 9.16 1.06
C SER A 280 -1.25 8.88 2.10
N GLU A 281 -0.18 8.22 1.69
CA GLU A 281 1.02 8.04 2.51
C GLU A 281 1.94 9.26 2.39
N VAL A 282 2.68 9.58 3.45
CA VAL A 282 3.70 10.65 3.44
C VAL A 282 5.06 10.04 3.70
N VAL A 283 5.85 9.88 2.64
CA VAL A 283 7.20 9.30 2.72
C VAL A 283 8.18 10.35 3.26
N ALA A 284 8.17 10.53 4.59
CA ALA A 284 8.95 11.54 5.29
C ALA A 284 10.43 11.14 5.41
N GLN A 285 11.30 11.87 4.73
CA GLN A 285 12.75 11.73 4.87
C GLN A 285 13.22 12.42 6.16
N VAL A 286 13.88 11.64 7.02
CA VAL A 286 14.39 12.08 8.33
C VAL A 286 15.91 11.87 8.38
N PRO A 287 16.72 12.92 8.59
CA PRO A 287 18.17 12.78 8.77
C PRO A 287 18.51 11.86 9.94
N ILE A 288 19.38 10.86 9.70
CA ILE A 288 19.70 9.80 10.67
C ILE A 288 20.28 10.33 11.99
N GLU A 289 20.97 11.46 11.96
CA GLU A 289 21.47 12.17 13.14
C GLU A 289 20.33 12.58 14.10
N LYS A 290 19.25 13.12 13.55
CA LYS A 290 18.05 13.52 14.32
C LYS A 290 17.28 12.28 14.78
N MET A 291 17.22 11.23 13.95
CA MET A 291 16.54 9.97 14.27
C MET A 291 17.11 9.30 15.54
N ARG A 292 18.42 9.39 15.78
CA ARG A 292 19.07 8.88 17.02
C ARG A 292 18.51 9.46 18.31
N ALA A 293 17.96 10.68 18.29
CA ALA A 293 17.37 11.33 19.47
C ALA A 293 15.96 10.83 19.82
N VAL A 294 15.32 10.05 18.93
CA VAL A 294 14.00 9.42 19.15
C VAL A 294 14.14 7.91 19.32
N ALA A 295 15.00 7.27 18.53
CA ALA A 295 15.23 5.82 18.57
C ALA A 295 15.89 5.31 19.87
N SER A 296 16.38 6.20 20.72
CA SER A 296 17.01 5.88 22.01
C SER A 296 16.01 5.68 23.17
N ILE A 297 14.71 5.93 22.95
CA ILE A 297 13.67 5.79 23.98
C ILE A 297 12.96 4.43 23.87
N PRO A 298 12.93 3.60 24.94
CA PRO A 298 12.20 2.33 24.95
C PRO A 298 10.69 2.57 25.10
N GLY A 299 9.98 2.74 23.98
CA GLY A 299 8.53 2.81 23.96
C GLY A 299 7.97 2.88 22.53
N ARG A 300 6.91 2.10 22.24
CA ARG A 300 6.19 2.20 20.98
C ARG A 300 5.21 3.38 21.07
N PRO A 301 5.18 4.33 20.11
CA PRO A 301 4.29 5.49 20.20
C PRO A 301 2.82 5.05 20.24
N THR A 302 2.07 5.56 21.22
CA THR A 302 0.70 5.12 21.54
C THR A 302 -0.40 5.83 20.75
N LYS A 303 -0.03 6.76 19.86
CA LYS A 303 -0.95 7.51 18.99
C LYS A 303 -0.32 7.64 17.59
N PRO A 304 -1.08 7.49 16.50
CA PRO A 304 -0.56 7.69 15.15
C PRO A 304 -0.06 9.13 14.97
N ILE A 305 1.07 9.28 14.27
CA ILE A 305 1.67 10.56 13.93
C ILE A 305 0.98 11.08 12.67
N GLY A 306 -0.18 11.69 12.82
CA GLY A 306 -0.80 12.47 11.75
C GLY A 306 -0.02 13.76 11.46
N PRO A 307 -0.22 14.38 10.29
CA PRO A 307 0.35 15.70 10.01
C PRO A 307 -0.23 16.75 10.97
N GLU A 308 0.65 17.57 11.54
CA GLU A 308 0.26 18.90 12.03
C GLU A 308 0.22 19.82 10.81
N VAL A 309 -0.92 20.51 10.63
CA VAL A 309 -1.23 21.43 9.52
C VAL A 309 -1.16 22.87 10.02
#